data_AF-A0A524F800-F1
#
_entry.id   AF-A0A524F800-F1
#
_cell.length_a   1.000
_cell.length_b   1.000
_cell.length_c   1.000
_cell.angle_alpha   90.00
_cell.angle_beta   90.00
_cell.angle_gamma   90.00
#
_symmetry.space_group_name_H-M   'P 1'
#
loop_
_entity.id
_entity.type
_entity.pdbx_description
1 polymer ?
#
loop_
_entity_poly.entity_id
_entity_poly.type
_entity_poly.pdbx_seq_one_letter_code
_entity_poly.pdbx_strand_id
1 'polypeptide(L)'
;MGTQVFKINPDGTTTELTSEGPIKDILKTEDCYVLVADDIRKVFLWKGVASNVRSKFIGAKRSQEIRGQVGMHYAVVPQDEGEEDPD
;
A
#
# COMPACT_ATOMS: atom_id res chain seq x y z
N MET A 1 15.23 7.17 4.14
CA MET A 1 14.05 6.90 4.99
C MET A 1 13.48 5.58 4.53
N GLY A 2 13.09 4.71 5.46
CA GLY A 2 12.58 3.37 5.13
C GLY A 2 11.18 3.45 4.51
N THR A 3 10.75 2.36 3.87
CA THR A 3 9.38 2.26 3.35
C THR A 3 8.38 2.16 4.51
N GLN A 4 7.33 2.98 4.49
CA GLN A 4 6.22 2.90 5.45
C GLN A 4 5.11 2.01 4.88
N VAL A 5 4.43 1.24 5.73
CA VAL A 5 3.38 0.30 5.32
C VAL A 5 2.11 0.57 6.11
N PHE A 6 0.99 0.75 5.40
CA PHE A 6 -0.32 1.01 5.98
C PHE A 6 -1.32 -0.05 5.54
N LYS A 7 -1.83 -0.84 6.48
CA LYS A 7 -2.95 -1.74 6.22
C LYS A 7 -4.25 -0.94 6.07
N ILE A 8 -5.05 -1.28 5.06
CA ILE A 8 -6.39 -0.71 4.86
C ILE A 8 -7.41 -1.43 5.73
N ASN A 9 -8.16 -0.68 6.53
CA ASN A 9 -9.23 -1.21 7.38
C ASN A 9 -10.60 -1.11 6.68
N PRO A 10 -11.55 -2.02 6.98
CA PRO A 10 -12.89 -2.02 6.36
C PRO A 10 -13.75 -0.77 6.65
N ASP A 11 -13.46 -0.08 7.74
CA ASP A 11 -14.09 1.19 8.14
C ASP A 11 -13.54 2.40 7.36
N GLY A 12 -12.56 2.16 6.49
CA GLY A 12 -11.92 3.18 5.71
C GLY A 12 -10.70 3.80 6.38
N THR A 13 -10.29 3.42 7.59
CA THR A 13 -9.06 3.91 8.24
C THR A 13 -7.84 3.11 7.80
N THR A 14 -6.66 3.48 8.33
CA THR A 14 -5.41 2.77 8.09
C THR A 14 -4.68 2.47 9.39
N THR A 15 -3.99 1.33 9.45
CA THR A 15 -3.09 0.97 10.56
C THR A 15 -1.67 0.88 10.01
N GLU A 16 -0.76 1.66 10.59
CA GLU A 16 0.67 1.57 10.27
C GLU A 16 1.24 0.25 10.80
N LEU A 17 2.02 -0.43 9.96
CA LEU A 17 2.68 -1.68 10.27
C LEU A 17 4.18 -1.48 10.26
N THR A 18 4.85 -2.13 11.20
CA THR A 18 6.31 -2.24 11.24
C THR A 18 6.71 -3.66 10.81
N SER A 19 7.80 -3.76 10.07
CA SER A 19 8.41 -5.04 9.69
C SER A 19 9.84 -5.09 10.22
N GLU A 20 10.19 -6.19 10.88
CA GLU A 20 11.57 -6.49 11.27
C GLU A 20 12.35 -7.18 10.13
N GLY A 21 11.66 -7.60 9.06
CA GLY A 21 12.23 -8.28 7.88
C GLY A 21 11.68 -7.73 6.55
N PRO A 22 11.75 -8.53 5.46
CA PRO A 22 11.15 -8.16 4.18
C PRO A 22 9.68 -7.76 4.32
N ILE A 23 9.28 -6.65 3.70
CA ILE A 23 7.89 -6.15 3.78
C ILE A 23 6.88 -7.20 3.31
N LYS A 24 7.24 -8.02 2.32
CA LYS A 24 6.39 -9.10 1.80
C LYS A 24 5.89 -10.04 2.89
N ASP A 25 6.68 -10.25 3.96
CA ASP A 25 6.35 -11.19 5.03
C ASP A 25 5.19 -10.69 5.91
N ILE A 26 4.86 -9.40 5.87
CA ILE A 26 3.74 -8.80 6.61
C ILE A 26 2.51 -8.51 5.74
N LEU A 27 2.59 -8.75 4.42
CA LEU A 27 1.46 -8.59 3.50
C LEU A 27 0.62 -9.87 3.46
N LYS A 28 -0.69 -9.72 3.61
CA LYS A 28 -1.66 -10.83 3.62
C LYS A 28 -2.57 -10.77 2.42
N THR A 29 -2.81 -11.93 1.81
CA THR A 29 -3.60 -12.06 0.57
C THR A 29 -5.05 -11.57 0.70
N GLU A 30 -5.63 -11.63 1.90
CA GLU A 30 -6.98 -11.13 2.17
C GLU A 30 -7.08 -9.60 2.34
N ASP A 31 -5.95 -8.90 2.40
CA ASP A 31 -5.87 -7.48 2.76
C ASP A 31 -5.37 -6.59 1.60
N CYS A 32 -5.54 -5.28 1.76
CA CYS A 32 -4.93 -4.27 0.89
C CYS A 32 -4.02 -3.38 1.73
N TYR A 33 -2.96 -2.87 1.13
CA TYR A 33 -1.95 -2.07 1.80
C TYR A 33 -1.55 -0.88 0.95
N VAL A 34 -1.18 0.23 1.61
CA VAL A 34 -0.47 1.33 0.97
C VAL A 34 0.97 1.33 1.47
N LEU A 35 1.92 1.31 0.54
CA LEU A 35 3.35 1.39 0.86
C LEU A 35 3.89 2.73 0.35
N VAL A 36 4.63 3.44 1.19
CA VAL A 36 5.27 4.71 0.82
C VAL A 36 6.77 4.49 0.76
N ALA A 37 7.32 4.48 -0.44
CA ALA A 37 8.74 4.32 -0.71
C ALA A 37 9.35 5.69 -1.07
N ASP A 38 9.93 6.36 -0.07
CA ASP A 38 10.45 7.73 -0.20
C ASP A 38 11.69 7.84 -1.08
N ASP A 39 12.50 6.78 -1.10
CA ASP A 39 13.72 6.67 -1.91
C ASP A 39 13.45 6.76 -3.40
N ILE A 40 12.36 6.15 -3.87
CA ILE A 40 11.93 6.16 -5.28
C ILE A 40 10.70 7.03 -5.54
N ARG A 41 10.22 7.75 -4.52
CA ARG A 41 9.05 8.65 -4.58
C ARG A 41 7.82 7.94 -5.16
N LYS A 42 7.52 6.74 -4.65
CA LYS A 42 6.32 5.98 -5.05
C LYS A 42 5.42 5.72 -3.86
N VAL A 43 4.12 5.76 -4.12
CA VAL A 43 3.07 5.26 -3.23
C VAL A 43 2.46 4.04 -3.91
N PHE A 44 2.74 2.85 -3.40
CA PHE A 44 2.16 1.63 -3.93
C PHE A 44 0.82 1.36 -3.26
N LEU A 45 -0.17 0.96 -4.06
CA LEU A 45 -1.37 0.30 -3.56
C LEU A 45 -1.23 -1.19 -3.86
N TRP A 46 -0.81 -1.97 -2.85
CA TRP A 46 -0.73 -3.41 -2.96
C TRP A 46 -2.10 -4.04 -2.66
N LYS A 47 -2.56 -4.91 -3.55
CA LYS A 47 -3.88 -5.55 -3.50
C LYS A 47 -3.69 -7.06 -3.40
N GLY A 48 -4.00 -7.62 -2.24
CA GLY A 48 -4.03 -9.06 -2.07
C GLY A 48 -5.05 -9.70 -3.03
N VAL A 49 -4.72 -10.84 -3.63
CA VAL A 49 -5.57 -11.45 -4.66
C VAL A 49 -6.93 -11.87 -4.09
N ALA A 50 -6.95 -12.31 -2.81
CA ALA A 50 -8.16 -12.68 -2.07
C ALA A 50 -8.87 -11.49 -1.40
N SER A 51 -8.32 -10.28 -1.50
CA SER A 51 -8.94 -9.09 -0.89
C SER A 51 -10.25 -8.71 -1.58
N ASN A 52 -11.23 -8.29 -0.79
CA ASN A 52 -12.56 -7.96 -1.30
C ASN A 52 -12.56 -6.64 -2.11
N VAL A 53 -13.51 -6.53 -3.04
CA VAL A 53 -13.66 -5.37 -3.94
C VAL A 53 -13.75 -4.05 -3.16
N ARG A 54 -14.49 -4.03 -2.04
CA ARG A 54 -14.64 -2.83 -1.21
C ARG A 54 -13.29 -2.35 -0.67
N SER A 55 -12.45 -3.25 -0.19
CA SER A 55 -11.11 -2.93 0.32
C SER A 55 -10.23 -2.30 -0.77
N LYS A 56 -10.29 -2.82 -2.00
CA LYS A 56 -9.56 -2.28 -3.15
C LYS A 56 -9.97 -0.84 -3.47
N PHE A 57 -11.27 -0.52 -3.43
CA PHE A 57 -11.77 0.85 -3.63
C PHE A 57 -11.37 1.80 -2.49
N ILE A 58 -11.45 1.34 -1.24
CA ILE A 58 -10.97 2.12 -0.08
C ILE A 58 -9.47 2.39 -0.22
N GLY A 59 -8.68 1.37 -0.57
CA GLY A 59 -7.25 1.48 -0.79
C GLY A 59 -6.90 2.47 -1.89
N ALA A 60 -7.63 2.46 -3.01
CA ALA A 60 -7.46 3.45 -4.08
C ALA A 60 -7.65 4.88 -3.56
N LYS A 61 -8.72 5.13 -2.80
CA LYS A 61 -8.95 6.45 -2.18
C LYS A 61 -7.82 6.82 -1.21
N ARG A 62 -7.43 5.92 -0.31
CA ARG A 62 -6.39 6.16 0.69
C ARG A 62 -5.01 6.41 0.09
N SER A 63 -4.65 5.68 -0.98
CA SER A 63 -3.38 5.91 -1.68
C SER A 63 -3.26 7.33 -2.23
N GLN A 64 -4.37 7.91 -2.73
CA GLN A 64 -4.39 9.30 -3.20
C GLN A 64 -4.30 10.31 -2.06
N GLU A 65 -4.98 10.06 -0.95
CA GLU A 65 -4.91 10.92 0.24
C GLU A 65 -3.49 10.94 0.84
N ILE A 66 -2.87 9.75 0.97
CA ILE A 66 -1.48 9.62 1.44
C ILE A 66 -0.51 10.29 0.46
N ARG A 67 -0.68 10.11 -0.86
CA ARG A 67 0.07 10.86 -1.87
C ARG A 67 -0.04 12.38 -1.67
N GLY A 68 -1.23 12.87 -1.34
CA GLY A 68 -1.46 14.28 -1.05
C GLY A 68 -0.65 14.80 0.14
N GLN A 69 -0.31 13.94 1.11
CA GLN A 69 0.47 14.28 2.29
C GLN A 69 1.99 14.25 2.03
N VAL A 70 2.48 13.26 1.28
CA VAL A 70 3.91 13.12 0.95
C VAL A 70 4.35 14.02 -0.21
N GLY A 71 3.41 14.40 -1.07
CA GLY A 71 3.59 15.39 -2.12
C GLY A 71 3.28 14.87 -3.52
N MET A 72 2.84 15.78 -4.39
CA MET A 72 2.37 15.46 -5.75
C MET A 72 3.45 14.89 -6.69
N HIS A 73 4.72 15.01 -6.30
CA HIS A 73 5.86 14.44 -7.01
C HIS A 73 6.03 12.93 -6.79
N TYR A 74 5.23 12.33 -5.91
CA TYR A 74 5.12 10.89 -5.79
C TYR A 74 4.15 10.32 -6.82
N ALA A 75 4.53 9.22 -7.46
CA ALA A 75 3.64 8.45 -8.33
C ALA A 75 2.85 7.42 -7.51
N VAL A 76 1.55 7.27 -7.80
CA VAL A 76 0.75 6.16 -7.23
C VAL A 76 0.76 5.00 -8.21
N VAL A 77 1.20 3.83 -7.72
CA VAL A 77 1.33 2.61 -8.51
C VAL A 77 0.43 1.52 -7.92
N PRO A 78 -0.65 1.12 -8.58
CA PRO A 78 -1.41 -0.05 -8.17
C PRO A 78 -0.60 -1.32 -8.47
N GLN A 79 -0.64 -2.28 -7.56
CA GLN A 79 0.10 -3.53 -7.69
C GLN A 79 -0.75 -4.68 -7.15
N ASP A 80 -0.95 -5.70 -7.96
CA ASP A 80 -1.67 -6.91 -7.56
C ASP A 80 -0.66 -7.95 -7.03
N GLU A 81 -1.08 -8.70 -6.02
CA GLU A 81 -0.27 -9.79 -5.45
C GLU A 81 0.17 -10.78 -6.55
N GLY A 82 1.47 -11.05 -6.62
CA GLY A 82 2.07 -11.92 -7.63
C GLY A 82 2.38 -11.24 -8.98
N GLU A 83 1.94 -10.00 -9.18
CA GLU A 83 2.31 -9.15 -10.33
C GLU A 83 3.24 -8.01 -9.88
N GLU A 84 4.01 -8.23 -8.81
CA GLU A 84 4.95 -7.23 -8.33
C GLU A 84 6.17 -7.12 -9.27
N ASP A 85 6.52 -5.89 -9.64
CA ASP A 85 7.78 -5.64 -10.35
C ASP A 85 8.96 -5.96 -9.41
N PRO A 86 9.98 -6.69 -9.89
CA PRO A 86 11.14 -7.03 -9.09
C PRO A 86 12.11 -5.86 -8.84
N ASP A 87 11.87 -4.69 -9.46
CA ASP A 87 12.79 -3.54 -9.55
C ASP A 87 12.35 -2.30 -8.75
#